data_AF-A0A7G6DZT3-F1
#
_entry.id   AF-A0A7G6DZT3-F1
#
_cell.length_a   1.000
_cell.length_b   1.000
_cell.length_c   1.000
_cell.angle_alpha   90.00
_cell.angle_beta   90.00
_cell.angle_gamma   90.00
#
_symmetry.space_group_name_H-M   'P 1'
#
loop_
_entity.id
_entity.type
_entity.pdbx_description
1 polymer ?
#
loop_
_entity_poly.entity_id
_entity_poly.type
_entity_poly.pdbx_seq_one_letter_code
_entity_poly.pdbx_strand_id
1 'polypeptide(L)'
;MKNKFYFFLTCALIIWSLSVPQTCLVLSDQLTSEGYFLALVKDKEEFSLAWRHSVELQPWEETFRVNLKNQEFVLVETRFRAYGAGVPNVSPGRYALENGFIVYKNLNQPYTSLPFYLSHYALYHLKIGNQDYNLSLLVPDNTKVSLSLQKLSRGAYFWSALKLYWKKMLA
;
A
#
# COMPACT_ATOMS: atom_id res chain seq x y z
N MET A 1 -16.48 -35.82 30.55
CA MET A 1 -16.35 -35.93 29.07
C MET A 1 -16.80 -34.67 28.33
N LYS A 2 -17.95 -34.06 28.67
CA LYS A 2 -18.48 -32.84 28.03
C LYS A 2 -17.49 -31.65 28.04
N ASN A 3 -16.76 -31.40 29.12
CA ASN A 3 -15.82 -30.27 29.22
C ASN A 3 -14.61 -30.40 28.26
N LYS A 4 -14.14 -31.63 28.01
CA LYS A 4 -13.09 -31.87 27.01
C LYS A 4 -13.61 -31.61 25.60
N PHE A 5 -14.87 -31.99 25.32
CA PHE A 5 -15.51 -31.71 24.03
C PHE A 5 -15.66 -30.21 23.74
N TYR A 6 -16.15 -29.42 24.72
CA TYR A 6 -16.24 -27.97 24.56
C TYR A 6 -14.87 -27.32 24.36
N PHE A 7 -13.84 -27.80 25.06
CA PHE A 7 -12.46 -27.33 24.87
C PHE A 7 -11.98 -27.57 23.44
N PHE A 8 -12.12 -28.79 22.91
CA PHE A 8 -11.74 -29.10 21.53
C PHE A 8 -12.54 -28.29 20.51
N LEU A 9 -13.84 -28.09 20.74
CA LEU A 9 -14.68 -27.27 19.87
C LEU A 9 -14.24 -25.81 19.86
N THR A 10 -13.89 -25.24 21.02
CA THR A 10 -13.36 -23.87 21.09
C THR A 10 -12.01 -23.73 20.39
N CYS A 11 -11.09 -24.69 20.57
CA CYS A 11 -9.81 -24.68 19.86
C CYS A 11 -10.01 -24.77 18.34
N ALA A 12 -10.92 -25.64 17.87
CA ALA A 12 -11.24 -25.75 16.46
C ALA A 12 -11.81 -24.45 15.88
N LEU A 13 -12.69 -23.76 16.60
CA LEU A 13 -13.23 -22.46 16.18
C LEU A 13 -12.14 -21.38 16.12
N ILE A 14 -11.22 -21.35 17.08
CA ILE A 14 -10.10 -20.40 17.09
C ILE A 14 -9.18 -20.67 15.89
N ILE A 15 -8.78 -21.93 15.67
CA ILE A 15 -7.93 -22.32 14.55
C ILE A 15 -8.60 -21.93 13.23
N TRP A 16 -9.88 -22.25 13.06
CA TRP A 16 -10.63 -21.88 11.86
C TRP A 16 -10.65 -20.36 11.65
N SER A 17 -10.89 -19.59 12.72
CA SER A 17 -10.89 -18.13 12.64
C SER A 17 -9.54 -17.55 12.23
N LEU A 18 -8.43 -18.15 12.69
CA LEU A 18 -7.06 -17.73 12.36
C LEU A 18 -6.66 -18.09 10.93
N SER A 19 -7.29 -19.13 10.37
CA SER A 19 -7.07 -19.57 8.98
C SER A 19 -7.81 -18.74 7.93
N VAL A 20 -8.75 -17.88 8.32
CA VAL A 20 -9.49 -17.03 7.37
C VAL A 20 -8.51 -16.07 6.67
N PRO A 21 -8.43 -16.10 5.32
CA PRO A 21 -7.57 -15.19 4.58
C PRO A 21 -8.15 -13.77 4.56
N GLN A 22 -7.26 -12.79 4.68
CA GLN A 22 -7.53 -11.37 4.56
C GLN A 22 -6.55 -10.75 3.58
N THR A 23 -7.06 -9.88 2.71
CA THR A 23 -6.20 -9.15 1.79
C THR A 23 -5.56 -7.97 2.50
N CYS A 24 -4.26 -7.85 2.35
CA CYS A 24 -3.44 -6.81 2.95
C CYS A 24 -2.67 -6.08 1.86
N LEU A 25 -2.49 -4.78 2.05
CA LEU A 25 -1.53 -3.99 1.32
C LEU A 25 -0.15 -4.18 1.96
N VAL A 26 0.82 -4.62 1.15
CA VAL A 26 2.17 -4.97 1.60
C VAL A 26 3.18 -4.13 0.84
N LEU A 27 4.07 -3.46 1.58
CA LEU A 27 5.30 -2.92 1.01
C LEU A 27 6.43 -3.91 1.31
N SER A 28 7.10 -4.40 0.28
CA SER A 28 8.23 -5.33 0.44
C SER A 28 9.43 -4.90 -0.37
N ASP A 29 10.62 -5.28 0.09
CA ASP A 29 11.86 -5.24 -0.68
C ASP A 29 11.72 -6.10 -1.94
N GLN A 30 12.15 -5.59 -3.10
CA GLN A 30 12.03 -6.34 -4.34
C GLN A 30 13.08 -7.46 -4.48
N LEU A 31 14.24 -7.33 -3.85
CA LEU A 31 15.34 -8.30 -3.90
C LEU A 31 15.14 -9.42 -2.87
N THR A 32 14.84 -9.06 -1.62
CA THR A 32 14.76 -10.01 -0.50
C THR A 32 13.34 -10.52 -0.25
N SER A 33 12.32 -9.87 -0.86
CA SER A 33 10.90 -10.11 -0.56
C SER A 33 10.54 -9.87 0.92
N GLU A 34 11.39 -9.19 1.69
CA GLU A 34 11.12 -8.87 3.07
C GLU A 34 10.07 -7.75 3.15
N GLY A 35 9.02 -7.94 3.94
CA GLY A 35 8.02 -6.90 4.19
C GLY A 35 8.57 -5.78 5.10
N TYR A 36 8.25 -4.53 4.78
CA TYR A 36 8.49 -3.35 5.59
C TYR A 36 7.22 -2.75 6.18
N PHE A 37 6.09 -2.96 5.50
CA PHE A 37 4.80 -2.41 5.89
C PHE A 37 3.67 -3.38 5.55
N LEU A 38 2.63 -3.35 6.39
CA LEU A 38 1.46 -4.21 6.26
C LEU A 38 0.22 -3.48 6.78
N ALA A 39 -0.80 -3.34 5.95
CA ALA A 39 -2.10 -2.80 6.34
C ALA A 39 -3.25 -3.65 5.80
N LEU A 40 -4.31 -3.83 6.59
CA LEU A 40 -5.55 -4.43 6.12
C LEU A 40 -6.27 -3.44 5.22
N VAL A 41 -6.83 -3.93 4.11
CA VAL A 41 -7.61 -3.12 3.18
C VAL A 41 -8.92 -3.80 2.80
N LYS A 42 -9.94 -3.01 2.51
CA LYS A 42 -11.26 -3.45 2.08
C LYS A 42 -11.45 -3.28 0.57
N ASP A 43 -12.42 -4.00 0.02
CA ASP A 43 -12.78 -3.80 -1.39
C ASP A 43 -13.26 -2.37 -1.62
N LYS A 44 -12.81 -1.77 -2.72
CA LYS A 44 -13.08 -0.38 -3.11
C LYS A 44 -12.53 0.69 -2.15
N GLU A 45 -11.77 0.30 -1.14
CA GLU A 45 -11.04 1.26 -0.31
C GLU A 45 -9.99 1.98 -1.16
N GLU A 46 -9.82 3.27 -0.92
CA GLU A 46 -8.83 4.08 -1.62
C GLU A 46 -7.62 4.33 -0.71
N PHE A 47 -6.45 4.27 -1.31
CA PHE A 47 -5.21 4.69 -0.69
C PHE A 47 -4.45 5.63 -1.63
N SER A 48 -3.64 6.52 -1.08
CA SER A 48 -2.84 7.44 -1.88
C SER A 48 -1.36 7.31 -1.55
N LEU A 49 -0.52 7.35 -2.58
CA LEU A 49 0.92 7.44 -2.46
C LEU A 49 1.34 8.85 -2.86
N ALA A 50 1.89 9.60 -1.91
CA ALA A 50 2.39 10.95 -2.13
C ALA A 50 3.92 10.98 -1.99
N TRP A 51 4.60 11.71 -2.87
CA TRP A 51 6.04 11.87 -2.82
C TRP A 51 6.47 13.18 -3.46
N ARG A 52 7.71 13.59 -3.19
CA ARG A 52 8.40 14.66 -3.87
C ARG A 52 9.18 14.09 -5.05
N HIS A 53 8.80 14.47 -6.27
CA HIS A 53 9.47 14.00 -7.48
C HIS A 53 10.92 14.54 -7.52
N SER A 54 11.92 13.68 -7.71
CA SER A 54 13.34 14.05 -7.55
C SER A 54 13.82 15.08 -8.58
N VAL A 55 13.25 15.08 -9.79
CA VAL A 55 13.62 16.00 -10.87
C VAL A 55 12.89 17.33 -10.75
N GLU A 56 11.60 17.29 -10.43
CA GLU A 56 10.74 18.49 -10.43
C GLU A 56 10.70 19.18 -9.07
N LEU A 57 11.14 18.48 -8.01
CA LEU A 57 11.08 18.90 -6.61
C LEU A 57 9.67 19.34 -6.15
N GLN A 58 8.64 18.87 -6.87
CA GLN A 58 7.23 19.16 -6.62
C GLN A 58 6.52 17.95 -6.01
N PRO A 59 5.42 18.18 -5.26
CA PRO A 59 4.58 17.11 -4.75
C PRO A 59 3.83 16.42 -5.90
N TRP A 60 3.87 15.09 -5.88
CA TRP A 60 3.10 14.19 -6.71
C TRP A 60 2.27 13.30 -5.79
N GLU A 61 1.02 13.05 -6.16
CA GLU A 61 0.11 12.18 -5.42
C GLU A 61 -0.69 11.31 -6.38
N GLU A 62 -0.68 10.00 -6.14
CA GLU A 62 -1.47 9.03 -6.90
C GLU A 62 -2.43 8.32 -5.97
N THR A 63 -3.71 8.31 -6.34
CA THR A 63 -4.77 7.63 -5.62
C THR A 63 -5.16 6.35 -6.35
N PHE A 64 -5.17 5.26 -5.60
CA PHE A 64 -5.49 3.93 -6.07
C PHE A 64 -6.73 3.41 -5.34
N ARG A 65 -7.55 2.63 -6.05
CA ARG A 65 -8.71 1.94 -5.51
C ARG A 65 -8.47 0.45 -5.49
N VAL A 66 -8.67 -0.18 -4.33
CA VAL A 66 -8.51 -1.63 -4.15
C VAL A 66 -9.61 -2.40 -4.89
N ASN A 67 -9.21 -3.44 -5.61
CA ASN A 67 -10.08 -4.43 -6.23
C ASN A 67 -9.71 -5.82 -5.71
N LEU A 68 -10.46 -6.29 -4.71
CA LEU A 68 -10.19 -7.59 -4.07
C LEU A 68 -10.56 -8.78 -4.96
N LYS A 69 -11.48 -8.60 -5.92
CA LYS A 69 -11.90 -9.66 -6.83
C LYS A 69 -10.74 -10.12 -7.72
N ASN A 70 -10.00 -9.15 -8.26
CA ASN A 70 -8.86 -9.41 -9.15
C ASN A 70 -7.50 -9.40 -8.43
N GLN A 71 -7.49 -9.09 -7.13
CA GLN A 71 -6.26 -8.92 -6.34
C GLN A 71 -5.32 -7.86 -6.94
N GLU A 72 -5.90 -6.74 -7.34
CA GLU A 72 -5.21 -5.61 -7.95
C GLU A 72 -5.68 -4.31 -7.30
N PHE A 73 -4.98 -3.23 -7.55
CA PHE A 73 -5.47 -1.88 -7.28
C PHE A 73 -5.44 -1.07 -8.57
N VAL A 74 -6.38 -0.15 -8.69
CA VAL A 74 -6.58 0.62 -9.92
C VAL A 74 -6.21 2.07 -9.64
N LEU A 75 -5.28 2.63 -10.42
CA LEU A 75 -4.99 4.06 -10.41
C LEU A 75 -6.21 4.82 -10.92
N VAL A 76 -6.82 5.62 -10.05
CA VAL A 76 -8.03 6.39 -10.36
C VAL A 76 -7.74 7.87 -10.52
N GLU A 77 -6.69 8.36 -9.87
CA GLU A 77 -6.35 9.78 -9.89
C GLU A 77 -4.85 10.01 -9.74
N THR A 78 -4.33 11.00 -10.46
CA THR A 78 -2.95 11.48 -10.34
C THR A 78 -2.96 13.01 -10.25
N ARG A 79 -2.26 13.57 -9.25
CA ARG A 79 -2.12 15.01 -9.00
C ARG A 79 -0.67 15.43 -8.97
N PHE A 80 -0.31 16.49 -9.69
CA PHE A 80 1.03 17.08 -9.64
C PHE A 80 1.00 18.58 -9.99
N ARG A 81 2.09 19.31 -9.70
CA ARG A 81 2.14 20.78 -9.85
C ARG A 81 2.94 21.33 -11.04
N ALA A 82 3.87 20.57 -11.60
CA ALA A 82 4.74 21.08 -12.68
C ALA A 82 4.60 20.28 -13.98
N TYR A 83 4.73 20.97 -15.11
CA TYR A 83 4.98 20.34 -16.40
C TYR A 83 6.50 20.10 -16.55
N GLY A 84 6.98 18.90 -16.26
CA GLY A 84 8.37 18.48 -16.49
C GLY A 84 8.50 17.26 -17.41
N ALA A 85 9.73 16.78 -17.59
CA ALA A 85 10.05 15.60 -18.40
C ALA A 85 9.58 14.32 -17.68
N GLY A 86 8.41 13.81 -18.05
CA GLY A 86 7.78 12.66 -17.40
C GLY A 86 6.26 12.76 -17.26
N VAL A 87 5.69 13.95 -17.51
CA VAL A 87 4.23 14.12 -17.55
C VAL A 87 3.64 13.22 -18.64
N PRO A 88 2.63 12.37 -18.32
CA PRO A 88 1.98 11.54 -19.32
C PRO A 88 1.50 12.40 -20.48
N ASN A 89 1.76 11.97 -21.72
CA ASN A 89 1.39 12.70 -22.92
C ASN A 89 -0.14 12.58 -23.13
N VAL A 90 -0.92 13.38 -22.41
CA VAL A 90 -2.39 13.28 -22.42
C VAL A 90 -2.99 14.41 -23.23
N SER A 91 -3.92 14.04 -24.10
CA SER A 91 -4.69 14.96 -24.94
C SER A 91 -5.35 16.09 -24.12
N PRO A 92 -5.39 17.33 -24.64
CA PRO A 92 -6.13 18.43 -24.02
C PRO A 92 -7.59 18.03 -23.68
N GLY A 93 -8.05 18.34 -22.47
CA GLY A 93 -9.42 18.06 -22.00
C GLY A 93 -9.59 16.88 -21.05
N ARG A 94 -8.52 16.16 -20.69
CA ARG A 94 -8.53 15.04 -19.71
C ARG A 94 -7.98 15.38 -18.32
N TYR A 95 -7.67 16.64 -18.06
CA TYR A 95 -7.20 17.10 -16.76
C TYR A 95 -7.99 18.32 -16.28
N ALA A 96 -8.08 18.47 -14.96
CA ALA A 96 -8.62 19.63 -14.29
C ALA A 96 -7.50 20.38 -13.58
N LEU A 97 -7.62 21.70 -13.50
CA LEU A 97 -6.77 22.53 -12.63
C LEU A 97 -7.52 22.75 -11.32
N GLU A 98 -7.04 22.16 -10.24
CA GLU A 98 -7.65 22.26 -8.91
C GLU A 98 -6.60 22.78 -7.92
N ASN A 99 -6.79 23.98 -7.37
CA ASN A 99 -5.91 24.57 -6.34
C ASN A 99 -4.41 24.57 -6.70
N GLY A 100 -4.09 24.86 -7.97
CA GLY A 100 -2.72 24.86 -8.48
C GLY A 100 -2.11 23.47 -8.75
N PHE A 101 -2.92 22.41 -8.68
CA PHE A 101 -2.56 21.08 -9.15
C PHE A 101 -3.20 20.80 -10.50
N ILE A 102 -2.47 20.09 -11.35
CA ILE A 102 -2.98 19.39 -12.52
C ILE A 102 -3.48 18.03 -12.02
N VAL A 103 -4.77 17.77 -12.21
CA VAL A 103 -5.45 16.58 -11.72
C VAL A 103 -5.98 15.76 -12.88
N TYR A 104 -5.51 14.53 -13.01
CA TYR A 104 -6.03 13.53 -13.94
C TYR A 104 -6.93 12.58 -13.18
N LYS A 105 -8.20 12.50 -13.56
CA LYS A 105 -9.17 11.57 -12.97
C LYS A 105 -9.53 10.48 -13.98
N ASN A 106 -10.06 9.36 -13.49
CA ASN A 106 -10.59 8.25 -14.29
C ASN A 106 -9.53 7.56 -15.17
N LEU A 107 -8.28 7.47 -14.68
CA LEU A 107 -7.19 6.78 -15.39
C LEU A 107 -7.49 5.28 -15.59
N ASN A 108 -8.17 4.64 -14.63
CA ASN A 108 -8.62 3.25 -14.69
C ASN A 108 -7.52 2.24 -15.03
N GLN A 109 -6.29 2.48 -14.57
CA GLN A 109 -5.14 1.63 -14.86
C GLN A 109 -4.93 0.60 -13.74
N PRO A 110 -5.06 -0.72 -14.01
CA PRO A 110 -4.87 -1.75 -12.98
C PRO A 110 -3.40 -2.07 -12.72
N TYR A 111 -3.08 -2.39 -11.48
CA TYR A 111 -1.77 -2.81 -11.00
C TYR A 111 -1.89 -4.00 -10.06
N THR A 112 -1.17 -5.07 -10.36
CA THR A 112 -0.99 -6.21 -9.44
C THR A 112 0.13 -5.93 -8.43
N SER A 113 1.14 -5.17 -8.86
CA SER A 113 2.16 -4.60 -8.01
C SER A 113 2.67 -3.29 -8.58
N LEU A 114 3.12 -2.39 -7.72
CA LEU A 114 3.69 -1.10 -8.06
C LEU A 114 5.14 -1.04 -7.53
N PRO A 115 6.13 -1.32 -8.39
CA PRO A 115 7.54 -1.17 -8.03
C PRO A 115 7.96 0.30 -8.08
N PHE A 116 8.66 0.78 -7.07
CA PHE A 116 9.25 2.12 -7.06
C PHE A 116 10.52 2.17 -6.22
N TYR A 117 11.35 3.20 -6.47
CA TYR A 117 12.53 3.48 -5.67
C TYR A 117 12.14 4.40 -4.52
N LEU A 118 12.40 3.94 -3.31
CA LEU A 118 12.20 4.73 -2.12
C LEU A 118 13.52 5.40 -1.75
N SER A 119 13.50 6.73 -1.75
CA SER A 119 14.59 7.57 -1.26
C SER A 119 14.08 8.44 -0.12
N HIS A 120 14.93 8.69 0.87
CA HIS A 120 14.66 9.62 1.97
C HIS A 120 14.40 11.04 1.46
N TYR A 121 15.00 11.42 0.33
CA TYR A 121 14.80 12.74 -0.28
C TYR A 121 13.42 12.90 -0.92
N ALA A 122 12.82 11.80 -1.36
CA ALA A 122 11.51 11.79 -2.00
C ALA A 122 10.35 11.84 -0.99
N LEU A 123 10.61 11.62 0.31
CA LEU A 123 9.62 11.73 1.41
C LEU A 123 8.29 11.03 1.05
N TYR A 124 8.33 9.72 0.86
CA TYR A 124 7.14 8.95 0.49
C TYR A 124 6.18 8.83 1.67
N HIS A 125 4.92 9.18 1.42
CA HIS A 125 3.80 9.07 2.34
C HIS A 125 2.71 8.18 1.75
N LEU A 126 2.30 7.15 2.49
CA LEU A 126 1.20 6.28 2.16
C LEU A 126 0.00 6.61 3.04
N LYS A 127 -1.09 7.07 2.43
CA LYS A 127 -2.32 7.44 3.12
C LYS A 127 -3.37 6.36 2.90
N ILE A 128 -3.94 5.83 3.98
CA ILE A 128 -5.01 4.82 3.94
C ILE A 128 -6.08 5.23 4.95
N GLY A 129 -7.28 5.56 4.48
CA GLY A 129 -8.32 6.16 5.32
C GLY A 129 -7.81 7.42 6.03
N ASN A 130 -7.85 7.44 7.37
CA ASN A 130 -7.36 8.56 8.19
C ASN A 130 -5.90 8.39 8.65
N GLN A 131 -5.19 7.36 8.19
CA GLN A 131 -3.82 7.09 8.58
C GLN A 131 -2.85 7.59 7.52
N ASP A 132 -1.75 8.20 7.95
CA ASP A 132 -0.64 8.64 7.10
C ASP A 132 0.66 7.97 7.58
N TYR A 133 1.26 7.17 6.71
CA TYR A 133 2.47 6.43 6.98
C TYR A 133 3.64 7.00 6.18
N ASN A 134 4.61 7.59 6.87
CA ASN A 134 5.87 8.01 6.26
C ASN A 134 6.71 6.76 5.93
N LEU A 135 6.69 6.32 4.68
CA LEU A 135 7.40 5.14 4.21
C LEU A 135 8.92 5.35 4.20
N SER A 136 9.38 6.59 4.01
CA SER A 136 10.81 6.92 4.03
C SER A 136 11.48 6.63 5.38
N LEU A 137 10.73 6.63 6.48
CA LEU A 137 11.24 6.25 7.81
C LEU A 137 11.19 4.73 8.07
N LEU A 138 10.47 3.97 7.24
CA LEU A 138 10.26 2.53 7.44
C LEU A 138 11.21 1.66 6.64
N VAL A 139 11.82 2.23 5.60
CA VAL A 139 12.63 1.51 4.63
C VAL A 139 14.03 2.14 4.58
N PRO A 140 15.10 1.34 4.47
CA PRO A 140 16.44 1.87 4.24
C PRO A 140 16.49 2.77 3.00
N ASP A 141 17.38 3.76 3.01
CA ASP A 141 17.50 4.69 1.88
C ASP A 141 17.91 3.97 0.59
N ASN A 142 17.45 4.50 -0.54
CA ASN A 142 17.73 4.00 -1.88
C ASN A 142 17.35 2.53 -2.12
N THR A 143 16.29 2.06 -1.45
CA THR A 143 15.79 0.68 -1.59
C THR A 143 14.74 0.60 -2.69
N LYS A 144 14.82 -0.45 -3.51
CA LYS A 144 13.79 -0.77 -4.50
C LYS A 144 12.69 -1.59 -3.83
N VAL A 145 11.52 -0.99 -3.71
CA VAL A 145 10.37 -1.60 -3.03
C VAL A 145 9.24 -1.86 -4.02
N SER A 146 8.32 -2.73 -3.62
CA SER A 146 7.10 -2.98 -4.37
C SER A 146 5.90 -2.96 -3.44
N LEU A 147 4.86 -2.22 -3.82
CA LEU A 147 3.57 -2.22 -3.15
C LEU A 147 2.65 -3.23 -3.86
N SER A 148 2.05 -4.15 -3.11
CA SER A 148 1.21 -5.22 -3.68
C SER A 148 0.07 -5.62 -2.75
N LEU A 149 -0.96 -6.25 -3.30
CA LEU A 149 -2.02 -6.89 -2.51
C LEU A 149 -1.71 -8.37 -2.30
N GLN A 150 -1.63 -8.78 -1.04
CA GLN A 150 -1.35 -10.17 -0.65
C GLN A 150 -2.47 -10.71 0.24
N LYS A 151 -2.82 -11.99 0.05
CA LYS A 151 -3.75 -12.69 0.91
C LYS A 151 -2.97 -13.38 2.03
N LEU A 152 -3.19 -12.96 3.26
CA LEU A 152 -2.59 -13.54 4.46
C LEU A 152 -3.68 -14.09 5.36
N SER A 153 -3.47 -15.25 5.97
CA SER A 153 -4.36 -15.69 7.05
C SER A 153 -4.27 -14.71 8.22
N ARG A 154 -5.31 -14.60 9.05
CA ARG A 154 -5.27 -13.73 10.26
C ARG A 154 -4.08 -14.04 11.16
N GLY A 155 -3.73 -15.32 11.31
CA GLY A 155 -2.53 -15.73 12.05
C GLY A 155 -1.23 -15.25 11.41
N ALA A 156 -1.11 -15.40 10.08
CA ALA A 156 0.07 -14.91 9.33
C ALA A 156 0.20 -13.39 9.37
N TYR A 157 -0.92 -12.67 9.26
CA TYR A 157 -0.97 -11.22 9.43
C TYR A 157 -0.44 -10.80 10.80
N PHE A 158 -0.96 -11.41 11.87
CA PHE A 158 -0.54 -11.10 13.24
C PHE A 158 0.95 -11.36 13.45
N TRP A 159 1.45 -12.49 12.97
CA TRP A 159 2.86 -12.83 13.09
C TRP A 159 3.77 -11.87 12.31
N SER A 160 3.39 -11.51 11.09
CA SER A 160 4.11 -10.52 10.28
C SER A 160 4.08 -9.13 10.91
N ALA A 161 2.93 -8.70 11.44
CA ALA A 161 2.81 -7.43 12.15
C ALA A 161 3.69 -7.39 13.41
N LEU A 162 3.73 -8.49 14.17
CA LEU A 162 4.58 -8.62 15.35
C LEU A 162 6.07 -8.59 14.98
N LYS A 163 6.46 -9.28 13.91
CA LYS A 163 7.83 -9.25 13.37
C LYS A 163 8.26 -7.84 12.98
N LEU A 164 7.38 -7.10 12.29
CA LEU A 164 7.63 -5.70 11.92
C LEU A 164 7.75 -4.79 13.14
N TYR A 165 6.88 -4.96 14.14
CA TYR A 165 6.92 -4.20 15.39
C TYR A 165 8.26 -4.41 16.12
N TRP A 166 8.71 -5.65 16.25
CA TRP A 166 9.97 -5.96 16.91
C TRP A 166 11.18 -5.39 16.17
N LYS A 167 11.17 -5.48 14.82
CA LYS A 167 12.24 -4.92 13.99
C LYS A 167 12.41 -3.42 14.21
N LYS A 168 11.30 -2.68 14.39
CA LYS A 168 11.33 -1.24 14.68
C LYS A 168 11.84 -0.91 16.08
N MET A 169 11.68 -1.78 17.07
CA MET A 169 12.22 -1.53 18.42
C MET A 169 13.73 -1.80 18.54
N LEU A 170 14.28 -2.61 17.64
CA LEU A 170 15.70 -3.00 17.66
C LEU A 170 16.59 -2.13 16.74
N ALA A 171 15.98 -1.27 15.92
CA ALA A 171 16.65 -0.33 15.03
C ALA A 171 16.71 1.07 15.67
#